data_AF-A0A2M7KFU5-F1
#
_entry.id   AF-A0A2M7KFU5-F1
#
_cell.length_a   1.000
_cell.length_b   1.000
_cell.length_c   1.000
_cell.angle_alpha   90.00
_cell.angle_beta   90.00
_cell.angle_gamma   90.00
#
_symmetry.space_group_name_H-M   'P 1'
#
loop_
_entity.id
_entity.type
_entity.pdbx_description
1 polymer ?
#
loop_
_entity_poly.entity_id
_entity_poly.type
_entity_poly.pdbx_seq_one_letter_code
_entity_poly.pdbx_strand_id
1 'polypeptide(L)'
;MWSLRVRLAYTHDRQFAVSLSGIRTLPHQIEAVYQRMLPQPCLRFLLADDPGAGKSIMAGLLLKELKLREPVERVLILCPAPLTVQWQDEMLR
;
A
#
# COMPACT_ATOMS: atom_id res chain seq x y z
N MET A 1 -12.53 -8.49 -14.28
CA MET A 1 -11.36 -9.40 -14.37
C MET A 1 -10.28 -9.05 -13.33
N TRP A 2 -9.83 -7.79 -13.22
CA TRP A 2 -8.80 -7.37 -12.25
C TRP A 2 -9.19 -7.54 -10.76
N SER A 3 -10.43 -7.17 -10.39
CA SER A 3 -10.95 -7.38 -9.03
C SER A 3 -11.05 -8.86 -8.61
N LEU A 4 -11.05 -9.79 -9.57
CA LEU A 4 -11.07 -11.24 -9.30
C LEU A 4 -9.65 -11.75 -9.00
N ARG A 5 -8.64 -11.27 -9.75
CA ARG A 5 -7.22 -11.58 -9.50
C ARG A 5 -6.76 -11.07 -8.13
N VAL A 6 -7.10 -9.82 -7.82
CA VAL A 6 -6.83 -9.24 -6.48
C VAL A 6 -7.53 -10.06 -5.40
N ARG A 7 -8.81 -10.42 -5.57
CA ARG A 7 -9.55 -11.27 -4.61
C ARG A 7 -8.93 -12.66 -4.42
N LEU A 8 -8.53 -13.34 -5.48
CA LEU A 8 -7.98 -14.69 -5.40
C LEU A 8 -6.60 -14.72 -4.75
N ALA A 9 -5.81 -13.64 -4.87
CA ALA A 9 -4.53 -13.52 -4.18
C ALA A 9 -4.67 -13.53 -2.64
N TYR A 10 -5.84 -13.20 -2.06
CA TYR A 10 -6.06 -13.16 -0.60
C TYR A 10 -6.17 -14.53 0.08
N THR A 11 -6.05 -15.62 -0.67
CA THR A 11 -6.35 -16.95 -0.14
C THR A 11 -5.25 -17.56 0.71
N HIS A 12 -4.01 -17.04 0.71
CA HIS A 12 -2.88 -17.67 1.41
C HIS A 12 -2.19 -16.78 2.47
N ASP A 13 -2.13 -15.45 2.29
CA ASP A 13 -1.78 -14.51 3.36
C ASP A 13 -2.57 -13.20 3.17
N ARG A 14 -3.28 -12.78 4.22
CA ARG A 14 -4.09 -11.55 4.20
C ARG A 14 -3.24 -10.29 4.37
N GLN A 15 -2.03 -10.37 4.90
CA GLN A 15 -1.16 -9.21 5.24
C GLN A 15 0.28 -9.40 4.75
N PHE A 16 0.45 -9.87 3.52
CA PHE A 16 1.72 -10.36 2.99
C PHE A 16 2.85 -9.32 3.06
N ALA A 17 2.59 -8.06 2.70
CA ALA A 17 3.58 -6.99 2.79
C ALA A 17 3.94 -6.61 4.23
N VAL A 18 3.03 -6.72 5.20
CA VAL A 18 3.37 -6.45 6.62
C VAL A 18 4.36 -7.49 7.11
N SER A 19 4.08 -8.77 6.84
CA SER A 19 4.94 -9.90 7.21
C SER A 19 6.36 -9.80 6.66
N LEU A 20 6.52 -9.22 5.46
CA LEU A 20 7.82 -9.12 4.77
C LEU A 20 8.57 -7.79 4.98
N SER A 21 7.86 -6.70 5.29
CA SER A 21 8.47 -5.35 5.30
C SER A 21 9.14 -4.97 6.63
N GLY A 22 8.90 -5.72 7.71
CA GLY A 22 9.43 -5.38 9.05
C GLY A 22 8.91 -4.04 9.61
N ILE A 23 7.91 -3.43 8.97
CA ILE A 23 7.35 -2.15 9.37
C ILE A 23 6.41 -2.37 10.56
N ARG A 24 6.61 -1.62 11.64
CA ARG A 24 5.63 -1.51 12.73
C ARG A 24 4.45 -0.64 12.26
N THR A 25 3.47 -1.27 11.64
CA THR A 25 2.22 -0.61 11.22
C THR A 25 1.24 -0.50 12.39
N LEU A 26 0.54 0.62 12.49
CA LEU A 26 -0.51 0.84 13.48
C LEU A 26 -1.82 0.14 13.05
N PRO A 27 -2.69 -0.27 14.01
CA PRO A 27 -3.93 -0.99 13.68
C PRO A 27 -4.82 -0.27 12.66
N HIS A 28 -4.96 1.06 12.76
CA HIS A 28 -5.76 1.83 11.82
C HIS A 28 -5.17 1.87 10.41
N GLN A 29 -3.84 1.80 10.29
CA GLN A 29 -3.16 1.74 8.99
C GLN A 29 -3.40 0.40 8.31
N ILE A 30 -3.41 -0.69 9.09
CA ILE A 30 -3.75 -2.03 8.61
C ILE A 30 -5.21 -2.05 8.14
N GLU A 31 -6.14 -1.53 8.94
CA GLU A 31 -7.56 -1.46 8.57
C GLU A 31 -7.75 -0.67 7.27
N ALA A 32 -7.15 0.52 7.18
CA ALA A 32 -7.23 1.37 6.00
C ALA A 32 -6.75 0.62 4.74
N VAL A 33 -5.57 0.01 4.77
CA VAL A 33 -5.00 -0.66 3.59
C VAL A 33 -5.77 -1.93 3.22
N TYR A 34 -5.96 -2.84 4.18
CA TYR A 34 -6.46 -4.19 3.90
C TYR A 34 -7.98 -4.30 3.84
N GLN A 35 -8.70 -3.48 4.60
CA GLN A 35 -10.16 -3.57 4.65
C GLN A 35 -10.85 -2.48 3.81
N ARG A 36 -10.20 -1.33 3.61
CA ARG A 36 -10.82 -0.19 2.90
C ARG A 36 -10.27 0.06 1.50
N MET A 37 -8.95 0.03 1.31
CA MET A 37 -8.31 0.41 0.04
C MET A 37 -8.21 -0.77 -0.93
N LEU A 38 -7.62 -1.88 -0.49
CA LEU A 38 -7.36 -3.05 -1.33
C LEU A 38 -8.60 -3.72 -1.94
N PRO A 39 -9.74 -3.85 -1.23
CA PRO A 39 -10.93 -4.48 -1.79
C PRO A 39 -11.62 -3.66 -2.90
N GLN A 40 -11.22 -2.39 -3.10
CA GLN A 40 -11.92 -1.53 -4.03
C GLN A 40 -11.74 -2.01 -5.48
N PRO A 41 -12.84 -2.05 -6.28
CA PRO A 41 -12.77 -2.47 -7.68
C PRO A 41 -11.98 -1.50 -8.55
N CYS A 42 -11.91 -0.22 -8.14
CA CYS A 42 -11.11 0.84 -8.75
C CYS A 42 -10.25 1.48 -7.65
N LEU A 43 -8.92 1.40 -7.77
CA LEU A 43 -7.98 1.96 -6.79
C LEU A 43 -7.87 3.49 -6.91
N ARG A 44 -8.91 4.21 -6.49
CA ARG A 44 -8.91 5.69 -6.44
C ARG A 44 -9.40 6.13 -5.06
N PHE A 45 -8.49 6.65 -4.25
CA PHE A 45 -8.76 7.10 -2.88
C PHE A 45 -7.97 8.37 -2.58
N LEU A 46 -8.50 9.15 -1.63
CA LEU A 46 -7.85 10.32 -1.06
C LEU A 46 -7.57 10.04 0.41
N LEU A 47 -6.29 10.00 0.79
CA LEU A 47 -5.88 9.95 2.19
C LEU A 47 -5.75 11.38 2.71
N ALA A 48 -6.71 11.81 3.53
CA ALA A 48 -6.81 13.19 4.02
C ALA A 48 -6.76 13.28 5.55
N ASP A 49 -6.21 12.27 6.22
CA ASP A 49 -6.01 12.27 7.67
C ASP A 49 -5.09 13.41 8.13
N ASP A 50 -4.97 13.63 9.44
CA ASP A 50 -4.10 14.66 10.01
C ASP A 50 -2.61 14.45 9.66
N PRO A 51 -1.79 15.53 9.64
CA PRO A 51 -0.34 15.41 9.58
C PRO A 51 0.18 14.44 10.66
N GLY A 52 1.06 13.51 10.27
CA GLY A 52 1.59 12.50 11.19
C GLY A 52 0.77 11.20 11.31
N ALA A 53 -0.44 11.12 10.74
CA ALA A 53 -1.26 9.89 10.75
C ALA A 53 -0.65 8.69 9.99
N GLY A 54 0.47 8.91 9.29
CA GLY A 54 1.20 7.87 8.55
C GLY A 54 0.63 7.56 7.17
N LYS A 55 0.15 8.59 6.45
CA LYS A 55 -0.36 8.45 5.07
C LYS A 55 0.66 7.85 4.11
N SER A 56 1.94 8.26 4.20
CA SER A 56 3.03 7.68 3.40
C SER A 56 3.22 6.19 3.70
N ILE A 57 3.18 5.79 4.97
CA ILE A 57 3.26 4.38 5.38
C ILE A 57 2.11 3.58 4.77
N MET A 58 0.88 4.09 4.83
CA MET A 58 -0.28 3.42 4.23
C MET A 58 -0.15 3.28 2.71
N ALA A 59 0.28 4.34 2.02
CA ALA A 59 0.47 4.33 0.58
C ALA A 59 1.63 3.39 0.16
N GLY A 60 2.74 3.39 0.88
CA GLY A 60 3.86 2.49 0.66
C GLY A 60 3.50 1.02 0.91
N LEU A 61 2.75 0.74 1.98
CA LEU A 61 2.27 -0.60 2.28
C LEU A 61 1.33 -1.12 1.19
N LEU A 62 0.40 -0.27 0.74
CA LEU A 62 -0.49 -0.61 -0.38
C LEU A 62 0.32 -0.92 -1.65
N LEU A 63 1.30 -0.08 -2.00
CA LEU A 63 2.15 -0.29 -3.18
C LEU A 63 2.94 -1.60 -3.09
N LYS A 64 3.53 -1.92 -1.93
CA LYS A 64 4.23 -3.18 -1.70
C LYS A 64 3.29 -4.37 -1.89
N GLU A 65 2.07 -4.29 -1.34
CA GLU A 65 1.07 -5.34 -1.49
C GLU A 65 0.67 -5.56 -2.96
N LEU A 66 0.48 -4.46 -3.71
CA LEU A 66 0.15 -4.50 -5.13
C LEU A 66 1.34 -4.94 -6.02
N LYS A 67 2.58 -4.80 -5.57
CA LYS A 67 3.74 -5.38 -6.28
C LYS A 67 3.87 -6.86 -6.00
N LEU A 68 3.78 -7.26 -4.73
CA LEU A 68 3.96 -8.65 -4.30
C LEU A 68 2.87 -9.59 -4.82
N ARG A 69 1.65 -9.10 -5.00
CA ARG A 69 0.54 -9.89 -5.56
C ARG A 69 0.53 -9.93 -7.09
N GLU A 70 1.49 -9.26 -7.73
CA GLU A 70 1.63 -9.06 -9.18
C GLU A 70 0.48 -8.37 -9.96
N PRO A 71 -0.42 -7.52 -9.39
CA PRO A 71 -1.34 -6.73 -10.19
C PRO A 71 -0.73 -5.47 -10.83
N VAL A 72 0.49 -5.06 -10.46
CA VAL A 72 1.10 -3.78 -10.88
C VAL A 72 2.54 -3.96 -11.35
N GLU A 73 2.79 -3.63 -12.63
CA GLU A 73 4.13 -3.68 -13.24
C GLU A 73 4.90 -2.36 -13.16
N ARG A 74 4.18 -1.23 -13.17
CA ARG A 74 4.77 0.12 -13.17
C ARG A 74 4.02 1.03 -12.22
N VAL A 75 4.77 1.83 -11.46
CA VAL A 75 4.26 2.79 -10.49
C VAL A 75 4.89 4.14 -10.77
N LEU A 76 4.09 5.21 -10.78
CA LEU A 76 4.55 6.59 -10.81
C LEU A 76 4.19 7.25 -9.47
N ILE A 77 5.20 7.76 -8.76
CA ILE A 77 5.02 8.53 -7.53
C ILE A 77 5.33 9.99 -7.85
N LEU A 78 4.33 10.86 -7.71
CA LEU A 78 4.49 12.30 -7.84
C LEU A 78 4.53 12.90 -6.44
N CYS A 79 5.65 13.52 -6.07
CA CYS A 79 5.82 14.15 -4.77
C CYS A 79 6.70 15.42 -4.88
N PRO A 80 6.60 16.35 -3.91
CA PRO A 80 7.55 17.46 -3.78
C PRO A 80 9.00 16.95 -3.69
N ALA A 81 9.95 17.71 -4.25
CA ALA A 81 11.36 17.33 -4.31
C ALA A 81 11.96 16.83 -2.97
N PRO A 82 11.67 17.46 -1.81
CA PRO A 82 12.22 16.98 -0.52
C PRO A 82 11.76 15.58 -0.13
N LEU A 83 10.57 15.14 -0.57
CA LEU A 83 10.02 13.83 -0.24
C LEU A 83 10.51 12.73 -1.18
N THR A 84 11.22 13.08 -2.26
CA THR A 84 11.67 12.10 -3.27
C THR A 84 12.62 11.07 -2.65
N VAL A 85 13.58 11.51 -1.82
CA VAL A 85 14.54 10.62 -1.16
C VAL A 85 13.84 9.68 -0.17
N GLN A 86 12.90 10.20 0.62
CA GLN A 86 12.12 9.37 1.55
C GLN A 86 11.35 8.27 0.80
N TRP A 87 10.69 8.60 -0.30
CA TRP A 87 9.98 7.61 -1.11
C TRP A 87 10.92 6.58 -1.74
N GLN A 88 12.11 6.99 -2.18
CA GLN A 88 13.11 6.05 -2.69
C GLN A 88 13.54 5.07 -1.60
N ASP A 89 13.89 5.56 -0.41
CA ASP A 89 14.29 4.72 0.72
C ASP A 89 13.18 3.75 1.13
N GLU A 90 11.93 4.21 1.21
CA GLU A 90 10.78 3.37 1.57
C GLU A 90 10.49 2.27 0.53
N MET A 91 10.77 2.54 -0.76
CA MET A 91 10.52 1.60 -1.86
C MET A 91 11.68 0.64 -2.13
N LEU A 92 12.91 1.00 -1.74
CA LEU A 92 14.10 0.17 -1.88
C LEU A 92 14.32 -0.78 -0.69
N ARG A 93 13.77 -0.47 0.48
CA ARG A 93 13.71 -1.36 1.65
C ARG A 93 12.61 -2.41 1.48
#